data_AF-A0A0J7Z0F9-F1
#
_entry.id   AF-A0A0J7Z0F9-F1
#
_cell.length_a   1.000
_cell.length_b   1.000
_cell.length_c   1.000
_cell.angle_alpha   90.00
_cell.angle_beta   90.00
_cell.angle_gamma   90.00
#
_symmetry.space_group_name_H-M   'P 1'
#
loop_
_entity.id
_entity.type
_entity.pdbx_description
1 polymer ?
#
loop_
_entity_poly.entity_id
_entity_poly.type
_entity_poly.pdbx_seq_one_letter_code
_entity_poly.pdbx_strand_id
1 'polypeptide(L)' 'MPASENQLVVFDNRITQHYAIDNYDGLPCRLHRVTVAGDVSVGIEGKASYSIEGDASHYTAVATPAAA' A
#
# COMPACT_ATOMS: atom_id res chain seq x y z
N MET A 1 -19.89 -3.61 -11.50
CA MET A 1 -19.24 -3.30 -12.81
C MET A 1 -17.74 -3.16 -12.58
N PRO A 2 -16.88 -3.79 -13.39
CA PRO A 2 -15.43 -3.60 -13.28
C PRO A 2 -15.03 -2.15 -13.57
N ALA A 3 -13.83 -1.76 -13.15
CA ALA A 3 -13.29 -0.43 -13.43
C ALA A 3 -13.23 -0.17 -14.94
N SER A 4 -13.44 1.08 -15.36
CA SER A 4 -13.29 1.45 -16.77
C SER A 4 -11.84 1.34 -17.22
N GLU A 5 -11.67 1.06 -18.51
CA GLU A 5 -10.34 0.98 -19.13
C GLU A 5 -9.58 2.31 -18.99
N ASN A 6 -8.25 2.21 -18.99
CA ASN A 6 -7.32 3.33 -18.93
C ASN A 6 -7.45 4.24 -17.68
N GLN A 7 -8.05 3.75 -16.60
CA GLN A 7 -8.03 4.43 -15.30
C GLN A 7 -6.81 4.04 -14.48
N LEU A 8 -6.23 5.03 -13.81
CA LEU A 8 -5.18 4.85 -12.82
C LEU A 8 -5.65 5.46 -11.50
N VAL A 9 -5.54 4.70 -10.42
CA VAL A 9 -5.78 5.18 -9.07
C VAL A 9 -4.46 5.18 -8.32
N VAL A 10 -4.16 6.30 -7.67
CA VAL A 10 -3.04 6.45 -6.75
C VAL A 10 -3.60 6.79 -5.39
N PHE A 11 -3.13 6.10 -4.35
CA PHE A 11 -3.54 6.33 -2.98
C PHE A 11 -2.33 6.32 -2.06
N ASP A 12 -2.36 7.17 -1.02
CA ASP A 12 -1.36 7.16 0.03
C ASP A 12 -1.68 6.05 1.04
N ASN A 13 -0.93 4.95 0.98
CA ASN A 13 -1.12 3.79 1.84
C ASN A 13 -0.74 4.05 3.31
N ARG A 14 -0.21 5.23 3.66
CA ARG A 14 0.07 5.62 5.05
C ARG A 14 -1.17 6.15 5.77
N ILE A 15 -2.16 6.65 5.05
CA ILE A 15 -3.34 7.32 5.61
C ILE A 15 -4.68 6.84 5.04
N THR A 16 -4.67 5.81 4.19
CA THR A 16 -5.89 5.26 3.59
C THR A 16 -6.00 3.75 3.80
N GLN A 17 -7.24 3.29 3.82
CA GLN A 17 -7.60 1.89 3.64
C GLN A 17 -8.48 1.79 2.40
N HIS A 18 -8.43 0.66 1.71
CA HIS A 18 -9.24 0.43 0.50
C HIS A 18 -9.81 -0.98 0.52
N TYR A 19 -10.97 -1.14 -0.11
CA TYR A 19 -11.68 -2.40 -0.24
C TYR A 19 -12.11 -2.60 -1.70
N ALA A 20 -11.81 -3.77 -2.25
CA ALA A 20 -12.26 -4.14 -3.59
C ALA A 20 -13.67 -4.75 -3.49
N ILE A 21 -14.67 -4.04 -4.02
CA ILE A 21 -16.07 -4.48 -3.96
C ILE A 21 -16.29 -5.62 -4.96
N ASP A 22 -16.80 -6.76 -4.47
CA ASP A 22 -17.21 -7.91 -5.28
C ASP A 22 -18.69 -7.79 -5.70
N ASN A 23 -18.99 -6.83 -6.59
CA ASN A 23 -20.34 -6.54 -7.09
C ASN A 23 -20.44 -6.65 -8.62
N TYR A 24 -19.73 -7.60 -9.20
CA TYR A 24 -19.65 -7.83 -10.63
C TYR A 24 -20.15 -9.22 -11.03
N ASP A 25 -20.95 -9.88 -10.19
CA ASP A 25 -21.68 -11.12 -10.50
C ASP A 25 -20.80 -12.25 -11.09
N GLY A 26 -19.57 -12.39 -10.57
CA GLY A 26 -18.61 -13.39 -11.04
C GLY A 26 -17.95 -13.07 -12.40
N LEU A 27 -18.21 -11.89 -12.98
CA LEU A 27 -17.48 -11.42 -14.16
C LEU A 27 -15.98 -11.21 -13.83
N PRO A 28 -15.08 -11.44 -14.79
CA PRO A 28 -13.65 -11.25 -14.56
C PRO A 28 -13.30 -9.78 -14.30
N CYS A 29 -12.49 -9.52 -13.28
CA CYS A 29 -11.93 -8.21 -12.96
C CYS A 29 -10.42 -8.33 -12.73
N ARG A 30 -9.61 -7.60 -13.51
CA ARG A 30 -8.15 -7.61 -13.40
C ARG A 30 -7.61 -6.19 -13.37
N LEU A 31 -6.78 -5.91 -12.37
CA LEU A 31 -6.01 -4.68 -12.22
C LEU A 31 -4.54 -5.02 -11.99
N HIS A 32 -3.66 -4.10 -12.38
CA HIS A 32 -2.23 -4.19 -12.08
C HIS A 32 -1.89 -3.24 -10.94
N ARG A 33 -1.08 -3.69 -9.98
CA ARG A 33 -0.64 -2.88 -8.84
C ARG A 33 0.87 -2.75 -8.83
N VAL A 34 1.33 -1.51 -8.67
CA VAL A 34 2.70 -1.18 -8.30
C VAL A 34 2.65 -0.58 -6.90
N THR A 35 3.48 -1.11 -6.00
CA THR A 35 3.64 -0.58 -4.64
C THR A 35 4.98 0.12 -4.54
N VAL A 36 5.00 1.31 -3.96
CA VAL A 36 6.22 2.08 -3.70
C VAL A 36 6.69 1.80 -2.28
N ALA A 37 8.01 1.70 -2.08
CA ALA A 37 8.63 1.49 -0.78
C ALA A 37 8.24 2.59 0.22
N GLY A 38 7.94 2.19 1.46
CA GLY A 38 7.64 3.10 2.56
C GLY A 38 8.78 3.18 3.58
N ASP A 39 8.63 4.08 4.54
CA ASP A 39 9.43 4.18 5.75
C ASP A 39 8.83 3.37 6.91
N VAL A 40 9.51 3.37 8.07
CA VAL A 40 9.03 2.69 9.28
C VAL A 40 8.09 3.62 10.05
N SER A 41 6.88 3.16 10.35
CA SER A 41 5.92 3.94 11.14
C SER A 41 6.47 4.33 12.51
N VAL A 42 6.13 5.55 12.95
CA VAL A 42 6.54 6.12 14.24
C VAL A 42 5.31 6.53 15.03
N GLY A 43 5.26 6.15 16.31
CA GLY A 43 4.21 6.57 17.24
C GLY A 43 4.30 8.05 17.59
N ILE A 44 3.26 8.59 18.25
CA ILE A 44 3.20 10.02 18.59
C ILE A 44 4.30 10.44 19.58
N GLU A 45 4.84 9.50 20.35
CA GLU A 45 5.96 9.70 21.28
C GLU A 45 7.33 9.61 20.58
N GLY A 46 7.37 9.46 19.25
CA GLY A 46 8.61 9.33 18.47
C GLY A 46 9.20 7.91 18.48
N LYS A 47 8.49 6.92 19.04
CA LYS A 47 8.95 5.53 19.07
C LYS A 47 8.65 4.83 17.74
N ALA A 48 9.69 4.36 17.05
CA ALA A 48 9.55 3.58 15.83
C ALA A 48 8.98 2.18 16.11
N SER A 49 8.25 1.63 15.15
CA SER A 49 7.85 0.22 15.12
C SER A 49 9.08 -0.70 15.14
N TYR A 50 8.93 -1.89 15.71
CA TYR A 50 9.96 -2.93 15.73
C TYR A 50 9.40 -4.27 15.26
N SER A 51 10.23 -5.08 14.61
CA SER A 51 9.84 -6.43 14.19
C SER A 51 9.84 -7.38 15.39
N ILE A 52 8.79 -8.18 15.53
CA ILE A 52 8.74 -9.30 16.49
C ILE A 52 9.30 -10.55 15.81
N GLU A 53 9.01 -10.75 14.52
CA GLU A 53 9.46 -11.89 13.72
C GLU A 53 9.51 -11.51 12.22
N GLY A 54 10.45 -12.10 11.49
CA GLY A 54 10.59 -11.93 10.03
C GLY A 54 11.53 -10.79 9.61
N ASP A 55 12.03 -10.90 8.39
CA ASP A 55 12.89 -9.91 7.72
C ASP A 55 12.34 -9.57 6.32
N ALA A 56 12.01 -8.29 6.12
CA ALA A 56 11.48 -7.73 4.89
C ALA A 56 12.56 -7.14 3.96
N SER A 57 13.85 -7.28 4.27
CA SER A 57 14.98 -6.74 3.49
C SER A 57 14.95 -7.15 2.01
N HIS A 58 14.47 -8.36 1.71
CA HIS A 58 14.32 -8.88 0.35
C HIS A 58 13.10 -8.32 -0.38
N TYR A 59 12.08 -7.84 0.35
CA TYR A 59 10.84 -7.32 -0.23
C TYR A 59 11.04 -5.89 -0.72
N THR A 60 11.62 -5.03 0.12
CA THR A 60 11.94 -3.64 -0.24
C THR A 60 12.96 -3.02 0.71
N ALA A 61 13.71 -2.04 0.22
CA ALA A 61 14.54 -1.19 1.07
C ALA A 61 13.67 -0.18 1.82
N VAL A 62 14.11 0.22 3.02
CA VAL A 62 13.44 1.28 3.78
C VAL A 62 13.67 2.62 3.07
N ALA A 63 12.58 3.29 2.68
CA ALA A 63 12.67 4.60 2.06
C ALA A 63 13.10 5.66 3.08
N THR A 64 13.92 6.62 2.65
CA THR A 64 14.12 7.85 3.43
C THR A 64 12.94 8.77 3.17
N PRO A 65 12.22 9.24 4.21
CA PRO A 65 11.12 10.18 4.00
C PRO A 65 11.67 11.48 3.39
N ALA A 66 10.99 11.99 2.36
CA ALA A 66 11.31 13.30 1.81
C ALA A 66 11.11 14.37 2.89
N ALA A 67 11.99 15.38 2.92
CA ALA A 67 11.80 16.54 3.78
C ALA A 67 10.46 17.21 3.44
N ALA A 68 9.69 17.55 4.48
CA ALA A 68 8.43 18.29 4.35
C ALA A 68 8.65 19.73 3.90
#